data_AF-A0A1W2C7V4-F1
#
_entry.id   AF-A0A1W2C7V4-F1
#
_cell.length_a   1.000
_cell.length_b   1.000
_cell.length_c   1.000
_cell.angle_alpha   90.00
_cell.angle_beta   90.00
_cell.angle_gamma   90.00
#
_symmetry.space_group_name_H-M   'P 1'
#
loop_
_entity.id
_entity.type
_entity.pdbx_description
1 polymer ?
#
loop_
_entity_poly.entity_id
_entity_poly.type
_entity_poly.pdbx_seq_one_letter_code
_entity_poly.pdbx_strand_id
1 'polypeptide(L)'
;MKTDILPFPIGMEYENLEFDLEILPDRIKGYDSYIYVGKEVKKFLNHSTDKIELIFYCDEFLQAVVIFLDEIDPNLKQELLKYFELVEETDNLSTYQNEEIQLYTLKESRAIVYGNPDVISLVLSTLLC
;
A
#
# COMPACT_ATOMS: atom_id res chain seq x y z
N MET A 1 8.39 -6.37 14.74
CA MET A 1 8.21 -7.58 13.90
C MET A 1 9.11 -7.48 12.68
N LYS A 2 9.44 -8.60 11.99
CA LYS A 2 10.13 -8.53 10.69
C LYS A 2 9.16 -7.93 9.66
N THR A 3 9.37 -6.66 9.32
CA THR A 3 8.64 -5.91 8.28
C THR A 3 9.10 -6.24 6.86
N ASP A 4 9.98 -7.24 6.70
CA ASP A 4 10.55 -7.74 5.43
C ASP A 4 9.49 -8.11 4.36
N ILE A 5 8.21 -8.22 4.73
CA ILE A 5 7.11 -8.56 3.81
C ILE A 5 6.53 -7.34 3.07
N LEU A 6 6.65 -6.15 3.66
CA LEU A 6 6.14 -4.91 3.09
C LEU A 6 7.28 -4.22 2.35
N PRO A 7 7.10 -3.84 1.07
CA PRO A 7 8.16 -3.23 0.29
C PRO A 7 8.55 -1.86 0.84
N PHE A 8 7.60 -1.14 1.43
CA PHE A 8 7.82 0.18 2.01
C PHE A 8 7.24 0.23 3.43
N PRO A 9 8.07 0.40 4.47
CA PRO A 9 7.59 0.57 5.83
C PRO A 9 6.93 1.94 5.98
N ILE A 10 5.79 1.97 6.67
CA ILE A 10 5.09 3.21 7.01
C ILE A 10 5.95 4.03 7.98
N GLY A 11 5.99 5.35 7.80
CA GLY A 11 6.87 6.26 8.52
C GLY A 11 8.28 6.40 7.92
N MET A 12 8.55 5.78 6.76
CA MET A 12 9.79 6.04 6.00
C MET A 12 9.86 7.50 5.57
N GLU A 13 11.04 8.12 5.75
CA GLU A 13 11.30 9.49 5.27
C GLU A 13 11.40 9.53 3.74
N TYR A 14 10.81 10.55 3.12
CA TYR A 14 10.81 10.80 1.67
C TYR A 14 12.21 10.81 1.08
N GLU A 15 13.18 11.43 1.76
CA GLU A 15 14.57 11.56 1.31
C GLU A 15 15.23 10.21 1.00
N ASN A 16 14.75 9.11 1.59
CA ASN A 16 15.25 7.77 1.30
C ASN A 16 14.90 7.28 -0.11
N LEU A 17 13.89 7.87 -0.75
CA LEU A 17 13.34 7.47 -2.04
C LEU A 17 13.27 8.61 -3.06
N GLU A 18 13.67 9.84 -2.70
CA GLU A 18 13.53 11.05 -3.55
C GLU A 18 13.93 10.82 -5.02
N PHE A 19 15.03 10.11 -5.26
CA PHE A 19 15.55 9.85 -6.63
C PHE A 19 14.85 8.69 -7.37
N ASP A 20 14.03 7.92 -6.66
CA ASP A 20 13.27 6.78 -7.18
C ASP A 20 11.76 7.11 -7.30
N LEU A 21 11.38 8.38 -7.15
CA LEU A 21 9.99 8.84 -7.18
C LEU A 21 9.72 9.83 -8.31
N GLU A 22 8.56 9.68 -8.96
CA GLU A 22 8.00 10.69 -9.85
C GLU A 22 6.68 11.21 -9.28
N ILE A 23 6.43 12.51 -9.42
CA ILE A 23 5.23 13.17 -8.89
C ILE A 23 3.98 12.68 -9.64
N LEU A 24 2.92 12.37 -8.89
CA LEU A 24 1.56 12.16 -9.39
C LEU A 24 0.64 13.30 -8.94
N PRO A 25 -0.52 13.49 -9.60
CA PRO A 25 -1.58 14.30 -9.03
C PRO A 25 -2.02 13.76 -7.66
N ASP A 26 -2.13 14.65 -6.68
CA ASP A 26 -2.48 14.27 -5.32
C ASP A 26 -3.86 13.61 -5.26
N ARG A 27 -3.93 12.44 -4.61
CA ARG A 27 -5.21 11.77 -4.34
C ARG A 27 -5.99 12.46 -3.23
N ILE A 28 -5.28 12.86 -2.18
CA ILE A 28 -5.87 13.38 -0.95
C ILE A 28 -5.28 14.77 -0.70
N LYS A 29 -6.16 15.73 -0.43
CA LYS A 29 -5.71 17.09 -0.11
C LYS A 29 -4.82 17.08 1.14
N GLY A 30 -3.64 17.69 1.04
CA GLY A 30 -2.66 17.77 2.13
C GLY A 30 -1.70 16.58 2.19
N TYR A 31 -1.73 15.71 1.17
CA TYR A 31 -0.79 14.62 1.00
C TYR A 31 -0.25 14.66 -0.43
N ASP A 32 0.99 14.24 -0.57
CA ASP A 32 1.72 14.27 -1.83
C ASP A 32 1.79 12.83 -2.37
N SER A 33 1.36 12.67 -3.63
CA SER A 33 1.28 11.35 -4.26
C SER A 33 2.43 11.14 -5.23
N TYR A 34 3.13 10.02 -5.12
CA TYR A 34 4.29 9.69 -5.93
C TYR A 34 4.19 8.28 -6.51
N ILE A 35 4.64 8.10 -7.75
CA ILE A 35 4.86 6.77 -8.32
C ILE A 35 6.30 6.35 -8.09
N TYR A 36 6.49 5.12 -7.61
CA TYR A 36 7.81 4.52 -7.48
C TYR A 36 8.31 4.04 -8.84
N VAL A 37 9.47 4.56 -9.27
CA VAL A 37 10.14 4.25 -10.54
C VAL A 37 11.54 3.64 -10.34
N GLY A 38 11.90 3.37 -9.08
CA GLY A 38 13.19 2.77 -8.75
C GLY A 38 13.38 1.38 -9.36
N LYS A 39 14.64 1.02 -9.58
CA LYS A 39 15.02 -0.24 -10.28
C LYS A 39 14.83 -1.48 -9.41
N GLU A 40 14.86 -1.31 -8.09
CA GLU A 40 14.62 -2.39 -7.14
C GLU A 40 13.13 -2.41 -6.80
N VAL A 41 12.34 -3.10 -7.63
CA VAL A 41 10.95 -3.41 -7.23
C VAL A 41 11.03 -4.31 -6.01
N LYS A 42 10.91 -3.71 -4.82
CA LYS A 42 10.78 -4.45 -3.58
C LYS A 42 9.50 -5.26 -3.71
N LYS A 43 9.65 -6.59 -3.73
CA LYS A 43 8.53 -7.50 -3.94
C LYS A 43 7.62 -7.45 -2.71
N PHE A 44 6.32 -7.29 -2.92
CA PHE A 44 5.33 -7.50 -1.86
C PHE A 44 4.99 -8.98 -1.78
N LEU A 45 5.30 -9.66 -0.66
CA LEU A 45 5.10 -11.11 -0.50
C LEU A 45 5.61 -11.97 -1.67
N ASN A 46 6.68 -11.55 -2.36
CA ASN A 46 7.24 -12.15 -3.58
C ASN A 46 6.40 -12.01 -4.87
N HIS A 47 5.32 -11.24 -4.87
CA HIS A 47 4.53 -10.95 -6.08
C HIS A 47 5.16 -9.84 -6.94
N SER A 48 5.00 -9.96 -8.26
CA SER A 48 5.28 -8.87 -9.21
C SER A 48 4.23 -7.78 -9.07
N THR A 49 4.66 -6.53 -9.23
CA THR A 49 3.79 -5.35 -9.12
C THR A 49 3.97 -4.50 -10.36
N ASP A 50 2.88 -3.95 -10.88
CA ASP A 50 2.91 -3.18 -12.13
C ASP A 50 3.19 -1.72 -11.84
N LYS A 51 2.65 -1.26 -10.71
CA LYS A 51 2.74 0.12 -10.26
C LYS A 51 2.61 0.17 -8.75
N ILE A 52 3.50 0.94 -8.13
CA ILE A 52 3.43 1.25 -6.71
C ILE A 52 3.33 2.76 -6.57
N GLU A 53 2.35 3.20 -5.81
CA GLU A 53 2.16 4.58 -5.43
C GLU A 53 2.38 4.74 -3.93
N LEU A 54 3.11 5.79 -3.59
CA LEU A 54 3.48 6.15 -2.23
C LEU A 54 2.84 7.50 -1.90
N ILE A 55 2.19 7.58 -0.75
CA ILE A 55 1.46 8.77 -0.31
C ILE A 55 2.13 9.29 0.96
N PHE A 56 2.74 10.46 0.84
CA PHE A 56 3.46 11.11 1.92
C PHE A 56 2.62 12.24 2.53
N TYR A 57 2.84 12.50 3.81
CA TYR A 57 2.31 13.69 4.46
C TYR A 57 3.37 14.79 4.48
N CYS A 58 3.08 15.92 3.83
CA CYS A 58 3.93 17.11 3.73
C CYS A 58 5.37 16.79 3.27
N ASP A 59 5.52 15.88 2.30
CA ASP A 59 6.83 15.40 1.83
C ASP A 59 7.80 14.84 2.90
N GLU A 60 7.32 14.52 4.11
CA GLU A 60 8.19 14.01 5.18
C GLU A 60 8.07 12.49 5.32
N PHE A 61 6.90 12.00 5.74
CA PHE A 61 6.75 10.61 6.17
C PHE A 61 5.70 9.86 5.36
N LEU A 62 6.06 8.65 4.91
CA LEU A 62 5.17 7.75 4.17
C LEU A 62 3.98 7.34 5.06
N GLN A 63 2.76 7.62 4.60
CA GLN A 63 1.53 7.32 5.35
C GLN A 63 0.74 6.16 4.76
N ALA A 64 0.77 6.01 3.43
CA ALA A 64 0.05 4.94 2.75
C ALA A 64 0.76 4.50 1.47
N VAL A 65 0.51 3.26 1.08
CA VAL A 65 1.06 2.62 -0.11
C VAL A 65 -0.08 1.95 -0.86
N VAL A 66 -0.12 2.16 -2.17
CA VAL A 66 -1.04 1.50 -3.09
C VAL A 66 -0.22 0.69 -4.08
N ILE A 67 -0.44 -0.62 -4.10
CA ILE A 67 0.23 -1.55 -5.01
C ILE A 67 -0.80 -2.08 -5.98
N PHE A 68 -0.60 -1.84 -7.27
CA PHE A 68 -1.38 -2.44 -8.34
C PHE A 68 -0.68 -3.71 -8.84
N LEU A 69 -1.47 -4.77 -9.00
CA LEU A 69 -1.02 -6.10 -9.37
C LEU A 69 -1.61 -6.52 -10.71
N ASP A 70 -0.80 -7.19 -11.53
CA ASP A 70 -1.26 -7.87 -12.75
C ASP A 70 -2.37 -8.88 -12.42
N GLU A 71 -2.15 -9.69 -11.37
CA GLU A 71 -3.08 -10.69 -10.87
C GLU A 71 -3.01 -10.83 -9.34
N ILE A 72 -4.13 -11.20 -8.72
CA ILE A 72 -4.17 -11.52 -7.28
C ILE A 72 -3.84 -12.99 -7.13
N ASP A 73 -2.73 -13.30 -6.46
CA ASP A 73 -2.38 -14.68 -6.12
C ASP A 73 -3.48 -15.31 -5.23
N PRO A 74 -4.03 -16.48 -5.60
CA PRO A 74 -5.00 -17.20 -4.78
C PRO A 74 -4.55 -17.49 -3.33
N ASN A 75 -3.24 -17.58 -3.09
CA ASN A 75 -2.64 -17.83 -1.78
C ASN A 75 -2.35 -16.55 -0.99
N LEU A 76 -2.48 -15.36 -1.60
CA LEU A 76 -2.20 -14.07 -0.95
C LEU A 76 -2.90 -13.97 0.40
N LYS A 77 -4.19 -14.35 0.47
CA LYS A 77 -4.96 -14.35 1.72
C LYS A 77 -4.30 -15.19 2.81
N GLN A 78 -3.84 -16.40 2.47
CA GLN A 78 -3.22 -17.31 3.43
C GLN A 78 -1.87 -16.77 3.91
N GLU A 79 -1.12 -16.09 3.04
CA GLU A 79 0.12 -15.40 3.40
C GLU A 79 -0.15 -14.21 4.32
N LEU A 80 -1.14 -13.36 4.01
CA LEU A 80 -1.51 -12.21 4.84
C LEU A 80 -1.93 -12.60 6.25
N LEU A 81 -2.70 -13.69 6.39
CA LEU A 81 -3.17 -14.21 7.69
C LEU A 81 -2.03 -14.65 8.61
N LYS A 82 -0.79 -14.81 8.13
CA LYS A 82 0.38 -15.08 8.97
C LYS A 82 0.88 -13.84 9.71
N TYR A 83 0.55 -12.65 9.22
CA TYR A 83 1.09 -11.37 9.68
C TYR A 83 0.02 -10.38 10.15
N PHE A 84 -1.22 -10.59 9.71
CA PHE A 84 -2.35 -9.71 9.96
C PHE A 84 -3.59 -10.49 10.38
N GLU A 85 -4.42 -9.87 11.20
CA GLU A 85 -5.74 -10.35 11.55
C GLU A 85 -6.75 -9.91 10.48
N LEU A 86 -7.59 -10.83 10.02
CA LEU A 86 -8.71 -10.49 9.14
C LEU A 86 -9.82 -9.83 9.96
N VAL A 87 -10.20 -8.63 9.56
CA VAL A 87 -11.24 -7.82 10.23
C VAL A 87 -12.58 -7.99 9.51
N GLU A 88 -12.56 -7.88 8.18
CA GLU A 88 -13.76 -7.91 7.35
C GLU A 88 -13.44 -8.52 5.99
N GLU A 89 -14.41 -9.25 5.43
CA GLU A 89 -14.31 -9.78 4.08
C GLU A 89 -15.66 -9.68 3.37
N THR A 90 -15.63 -9.13 2.17
CA THR A 90 -16.74 -9.02 1.24
C THR A 90 -16.34 -9.63 -0.10
N ASP A 91 -17.28 -9.66 -1.05
CA ASP A 91 -17.01 -10.17 -2.39
C ASP A 91 -15.87 -9.40 -3.09
N ASN A 92 -15.74 -8.09 -2.83
CA ASN A 92 -14.82 -7.19 -3.54
C ASN A 92 -13.63 -6.68 -2.70
N LEU A 93 -13.75 -6.72 -1.38
CA LEU A 93 -12.80 -6.13 -0.43
C LEU A 93 -12.51 -7.11 0.70
N SER A 94 -11.25 -7.23 1.09
CA SER A 94 -10.88 -7.84 2.37
C SER A 94 -10.01 -6.87 3.17
N THR A 95 -10.29 -6.73 4.46
CA THR A 95 -9.64 -5.82 5.40
C THR A 95 -8.85 -6.62 6.42
N TYR A 96 -7.59 -6.25 6.57
CA TYR A 96 -6.64 -6.86 7.49
C TYR A 96 -6.01 -5.77 8.36
N GLN A 97 -5.60 -6.12 9.57
CA GLN A 97 -4.89 -5.19 10.45
C GLN A 97 -3.87 -5.89 11.32
N ASN A 98 -2.91 -5.12 11.84
CA ASN A 98 -2.09 -5.49 12.98
C ASN A 98 -1.96 -4.29 13.92
N GLU A 99 -1.03 -4.34 14.88
CA GLU A 99 -0.81 -3.25 15.84
C GLU A 99 -0.33 -1.93 15.21
N GLU A 100 0.22 -1.98 13.99
CA GLU A 100 0.92 -0.85 13.35
C GLU A 100 0.13 -0.26 12.18
N ILE A 101 -0.52 -1.10 11.36
CA ILE A 101 -1.11 -0.68 10.08
C ILE A 101 -2.44 -1.39 9.78
N GLN A 102 -3.20 -0.80 8.87
CA GLN A 102 -4.30 -1.46 8.16
C GLN A 102 -3.91 -1.79 6.72
N LEU A 103 -4.48 -2.88 6.20
CA LEU A 103 -4.26 -3.37 4.85
C LEU A 103 -5.58 -3.80 4.22
N TYR A 104 -5.78 -3.44 2.96
CA TYR A 104 -6.95 -3.78 2.18
C TYR A 104 -6.54 -4.46 0.89
N THR A 105 -7.24 -5.53 0.52
CA THR A 105 -7.13 -6.14 -0.80
C THR A 105 -8.39 -5.85 -1.59
N LEU A 106 -8.23 -5.13 -2.71
CA LEU A 106 -9.27 -4.73 -3.65
C LEU A 106 -9.26 -5.69 -4.84
N LYS A 107 -10.27 -6.57 -4.94
CA LYS A 107 -10.29 -7.64 -5.94
C LYS A 107 -10.53 -7.13 -7.36
N GLU A 108 -11.49 -6.23 -7.54
CA GLU A 108 -11.83 -5.67 -8.86
C GLU A 108 -10.70 -4.82 -9.42
N SER A 109 -10.16 -3.91 -8.60
CA SER A 109 -9.07 -3.00 -8.98
C SER A 109 -7.68 -3.64 -8.95
N ARG A 110 -7.59 -4.92 -8.55
CA ARG A 110 -6.34 -5.68 -8.37
C ARG A 110 -5.30 -4.89 -7.57
N ALA A 111 -5.73 -4.31 -6.46
CA ALA A 111 -4.89 -3.42 -5.67
C ALA A 111 -4.77 -3.89 -4.23
N ILE A 112 -3.59 -3.67 -3.65
CA ILE A 112 -3.34 -3.80 -2.22
C ILE A 112 -3.03 -2.42 -1.68
N VAL A 113 -3.72 -2.02 -0.63
CA VAL A 113 -3.59 -0.69 -0.02
C VAL A 113 -3.24 -0.87 1.44
N TYR A 114 -2.12 -0.34 1.91
CA TYR A 114 -1.73 -0.47 3.31
C TYR A 114 -1.09 0.80 3.87
N GLY A 115 -1.27 1.06 5.16
CA GLY A 115 -0.85 2.32 5.75
C GLY A 115 -1.41 2.61 7.13
N ASN A 116 -1.23 3.86 7.56
CA ASN A 116 -1.83 4.40 8.77
C ASN A 116 -3.36 4.31 8.67
N PRO A 117 -4.06 3.70 9.65
CA PRO A 117 -5.52 3.56 9.65
C PRO A 117 -6.29 4.84 9.33
N ASP A 118 -5.84 5.98 9.87
CA ASP A 118 -6.51 7.27 9.70
C ASP A 118 -6.43 7.76 8.24
N VAL A 119 -5.35 7.43 7.53
CA VAL A 119 -5.09 7.87 6.16
C VAL A 119 -5.68 6.89 5.15
N ILE A 120 -5.61 5.59 5.43
CA ILE A 120 -6.05 4.55 4.49
C ILE A 120 -7.53 4.68 4.13
N SER A 121 -8.38 5.02 5.10
CA SER A 121 -9.81 5.26 4.84
C SER A 121 -10.03 6.34 3.76
N LEU A 122 -9.21 7.39 3.77
CA LEU A 122 -9.23 8.45 2.76
C LEU A 122 -8.73 7.92 1.41
N VAL A 123 -7.64 7.16 1.38
CA VAL A 123 -7.08 6.58 0.15
C VAL A 123 -8.12 5.69 -0.53
N LEU A 124 -8.77 4.81 0.22
CA LEU A 124 -9.80 3.91 -0.30
C LEU A 124 -10.96 4.66 -0.95
N SER A 125 -11.38 5.78 -0.35
CA SER A 125 -12.44 6.61 -0.94
C SER A 125 -12.08 7.11 -2.33
N THR A 126 -10.79 7.32 -2.63
CA THR A 126 -10.33 7.76 -3.96
C THR A 126 -10.21 6.63 -4.99
N LEU A 127 -10.15 5.38 -4.54
CA LEU A 127 -9.97 4.19 -5.40
C LEU A 127 -11.30 3.51 -5.76
N LEU A 128 -12.35 3.77 -4.97
CA LEU A 128 -13.68 3.18 -5.12
C LEU A 128 -14.70 4.13 -5.77
N CYS A 129 -14.27 5.32 -6.22
CA CYS A 129 -15.11 6.32 -6.90
C CYS A 129 -15.09 6.18 -8.42
#